data_AF-A0AA36H516-F1
#
_entry.id   AF-A0AA36H516-F1
#
_cell.length_a   1.000
_cell.length_b   1.000
_cell.length_c   1.000
_cell.angle_alpha   90.00
_cell.angle_beta   90.00
_cell.angle_gamma   90.00
#
_symmetry.space_group_name_H-M   'P 1'
#
loop_
_entity.id
_entity.type
_entity.pdbx_description
1 polymer ?
#
loop_
_entity_poly.entity_id
_entity_poly.type
_entity_poly.pdbx_seq_one_letter_code
_entity_poly.pdbx_strand_id
1 'polypeptide(L)'
;MVGMYRGKLLKIPCYKLMFYNGFVDIGDLILCSYITPYFHFTVAVFCSSKSLDWISGHLVYSLWMGASFNCMILAFDRFVEMVPAANVLKFLFRGKLLYMWMTLSLLYMLVVWFVLRPIPFNTVVSAFIGTPLIANYETEYYHYTSFYLVIHNSTVVIMLVTLYSVLYYYVRNALRRGGNIDDMPVFVQVFFVCTSTGATAILYVLLELLAVPRSVVIAAHVVWQLSHGVHGIVYLRFNKHIRQAVFALFVKGVNNDHSTNAIFTSKTKK
;
A
#
# COMPACT_ATOMS: atom_id res chain seq x y z
N MET A 1 4.86 6.68 -10.03
CA MET A 1 3.91 6.13 -11.04
C MET A 1 4.19 6.60 -12.47
N VAL A 2 4.31 7.91 -12.75
CA VAL A 2 4.57 8.44 -14.10
C VAL A 2 5.79 7.79 -14.78
N GLY A 3 6.88 7.57 -14.04
CA GLY A 3 8.06 6.86 -14.55
C GLY A 3 7.78 5.42 -14.98
N MET A 4 6.96 4.67 -14.24
CA MET A 4 6.61 3.29 -14.61
C MET A 4 5.80 3.24 -15.91
N TYR A 5 4.86 4.18 -16.09
CA TYR A 5 4.04 4.28 -17.28
C TYR A 5 4.87 4.68 -18.51
N ARG A 6 5.62 5.78 -18.45
CA ARG A 6 6.44 6.25 -19.58
C ARG A 6 7.62 5.33 -19.88
N GLY A 7 8.16 4.65 -18.86
CA GLY A 7 9.20 3.64 -19.01
C GLY A 7 8.72 2.32 -19.63
N LYS A 8 7.43 2.18 -19.96
CA LYS A 8 6.81 0.95 -20.49
C LYS A 8 7.07 -0.29 -19.62
N LEU A 9 7.24 -0.10 -18.30
CA LEU A 9 7.53 -1.16 -17.33
C LEU A 9 6.29 -2.00 -16.99
N LEU A 10 5.10 -1.47 -17.28
CA LEU A 10 3.81 -2.14 -17.07
C LEU A 10 3.57 -3.37 -17.97
N LYS A 11 4.58 -3.85 -18.71
CA LYS A 11 4.52 -5.13 -19.41
C LYS A 11 4.72 -6.30 -18.45
N ILE A 12 5.44 -6.09 -17.35
CA ILE A 12 5.77 -7.11 -16.37
C ILE A 12 4.66 -7.17 -15.30
N PRO A 13 4.13 -8.37 -14.96
CA PRO A 13 3.08 -8.58 -13.96
C PRO A 13 3.27 -7.82 -12.64
N CYS A 14 4.43 -7.99 -12.01
CA CYS A 14 4.76 -7.37 -10.73
C CYS A 14 4.65 -5.83 -10.76
N TYR A 15 5.16 -5.19 -11.82
CA TYR A 15 5.06 -3.74 -11.97
C TYR A 15 3.63 -3.26 -12.17
N LYS A 16 2.76 -4.07 -12.79
CA LYS A 16 1.33 -3.74 -12.89
C LYS A 16 0.67 -3.74 -11.51
N LEU A 17 0.97 -4.75 -10.68
CA LEU A 17 0.46 -4.84 -9.31
C LEU A 17 1.01 -3.70 -8.44
N MET A 18 2.30 -3.38 -8.52
CA MET A 18 2.90 -2.24 -7.82
C MET A 18 2.28 -0.91 -8.26
N PHE A 19 1.98 -0.76 -9.56
CA PHE A 19 1.35 0.43 -10.10
C PHE A 19 -0.09 0.59 -9.58
N TYR A 20 -0.85 -0.51 -9.51
CA TYR A 20 -2.18 -0.52 -8.92
C TYR A 20 -2.14 -0.20 -7.41
N ASN A 21 -1.26 -0.85 -6.64
CA ASN A 21 -1.10 -0.56 -5.21
C ASN A 21 -0.74 0.91 -4.98
N GLY A 22 0.12 1.48 -5.83
CA GLY A 22 0.50 2.88 -5.74
C GLY A 22 -0.68 3.86 -5.87
N PHE A 23 -1.75 3.52 -6.58
CA PHE A 23 -2.96 4.37 -6.59
C PHE A 23 -3.71 4.29 -5.26
N VAL A 24 -3.82 3.09 -4.69
CA VAL A 24 -4.46 2.88 -3.38
C VAL A 24 -3.68 3.62 -2.29
N ASP A 25 -2.34 3.48 -2.27
CA ASP A 25 -1.46 4.16 -1.31
C ASP A 25 -1.55 5.69 -1.43
N ILE A 26 -1.61 6.24 -2.65
CA ILE A 26 -1.76 7.70 -2.84
C ILE A 26 -3.14 8.15 -2.36
N GLY A 27 -4.20 7.38 -2.62
CA GLY A 27 -5.53 7.67 -2.11
C GLY A 27 -5.54 7.76 -0.59
N ASP A 28 -4.93 6.78 0.08
CA ASP A 28 -4.83 6.72 1.53
C ASP A 28 -4.03 7.90 2.10
N LEU A 29 -2.88 8.21 1.50
CA LEU A 29 -2.05 9.35 1.88
C LEU A 29 -2.77 10.69 1.70
N ILE A 30 -3.50 10.89 0.61
CA ILE A 30 -4.28 12.11 0.38
C ILE A 30 -5.31 12.26 1.50
N LEU A 31 -6.08 11.21 1.78
CA LEU A 31 -7.12 11.28 2.80
C LEU A 31 -6.53 11.54 4.17
N CYS A 32 -5.52 10.80 4.58
CA CYS A 32 -4.85 11.01 5.86
C CYS A 32 -4.22 12.40 5.97
N SER A 33 -3.57 12.89 4.90
CA SER A 33 -2.84 14.16 4.95
C SER A 33 -3.77 15.39 4.94
N TYR A 34 -4.99 15.29 4.41
CA TYR A 34 -5.94 16.40 4.40
C TYR A 34 -6.98 16.31 5.51
N ILE A 35 -7.55 15.12 5.75
CA ILE A 35 -8.64 14.93 6.69
C ILE A 35 -8.14 15.01 8.13
N THR A 36 -7.01 14.37 8.46
CA THR A 36 -6.47 14.37 9.82
C THR A 36 -6.16 15.79 10.31
N PRO A 37 -5.43 16.65 9.55
CA PRO A 37 -5.23 18.04 9.97
C PRO A 37 -6.51 18.86 10.02
N TYR A 38 -7.44 18.66 9.09
CA TYR A 38 -8.74 19.34 9.11
C TYR A 38 -9.48 19.06 10.42
N PHE A 39 -9.59 17.79 10.82
CA PHE A 39 -10.20 17.41 12.09
C PHE A 39 -9.47 17.98 13.30
N HIS A 40 -8.14 18.06 13.25
CA HIS A 40 -7.36 18.73 14.29
C HIS A 40 -7.68 20.22 14.41
N PHE A 41 -7.73 20.96 13.30
CA PHE A 41 -8.03 22.40 13.31
C PHE A 41 -9.44 22.71 13.81
N THR A 42 -10.40 21.87 13.47
CA THR A 42 -11.80 22.03 13.92
C THR A 42 -12.06 21.43 15.31
N VAL A 43 -11.05 20.83 15.95
CA VAL A 43 -11.17 20.04 17.18
C VAL A 43 -12.34 19.04 17.05
N ALA A 44 -12.38 18.34 15.93
CA ALA A 44 -13.47 17.44 15.61
C ALA A 44 -13.42 16.23 16.54
N VAL A 45 -14.53 16.02 17.23
CA VAL A 45 -14.91 14.73 17.82
C VAL A 45 -15.99 14.12 16.95
N PHE A 46 -16.32 12.84 17.16
CA PHE A 46 -17.38 12.15 16.44
C PHE A 46 -18.68 12.96 16.31
N CYS A 47 -19.05 13.72 17.36
CA CYS A 47 -20.25 14.54 17.38
C CYS A 47 -20.16 15.86 16.59
N SER A 48 -18.97 16.34 16.21
CA SER A 48 -18.77 17.64 15.54
C SER A 48 -19.23 17.61 14.08
N SER A 49 -18.92 16.53 13.35
CA SER A 49 -19.35 16.35 11.95
C SER A 49 -19.50 14.86 11.64
N LYS A 50 -20.62 14.28 12.08
CA LYS A 50 -20.89 12.84 11.98
C LYS A 50 -20.73 12.31 10.55
N SER A 51 -21.27 13.01 9.56
CA SER A 51 -21.25 12.56 8.16
C SER A 51 -19.84 12.55 7.58
N LEU A 52 -19.05 13.60 7.83
CA LEU A 52 -17.69 13.69 7.30
C LEU A 52 -16.77 12.68 7.98
N ASP A 53 -16.88 12.54 9.30
CA ASP A 53 -16.11 11.57 10.08
C ASP A 53 -16.41 10.13 9.62
N TRP A 54 -17.70 9.77 9.48
CA TRP A 54 -18.10 8.46 8.97
C TRP A 54 -17.55 8.16 7.57
N ILE A 55 -17.73 9.09 6.62
CA ILE A 55 -17.26 8.90 5.24
C ILE A 55 -15.73 8.75 5.23
N SER A 56 -15.02 9.58 6.00
CA SER A 56 -13.57 9.52 6.08
C SER A 56 -13.07 8.22 6.70
N GLY A 57 -13.72 7.76 7.78
CA GLY A 57 -13.41 6.50 8.45
C GLY A 57 -13.60 5.30 7.54
N HIS A 58 -14.69 5.25 6.76
CA HIS A 58 -14.87 4.20 5.75
C HIS A 58 -13.82 4.25 4.63
N LEU A 59 -13.47 5.43 4.12
CA LEU A 59 -12.44 5.60 3.09
C LEU A 59 -11.10 5.05 3.56
N VAL A 60 -10.62 5.56 4.69
CA VAL A 60 -9.36 5.16 5.32
C VAL A 60 -9.35 3.66 5.57
N TYR A 61 -10.43 3.11 6.14
CA TYR A 61 -10.50 1.70 6.45
C TYR A 61 -10.49 0.82 5.20
N SER A 62 -11.28 1.16 4.20
CA SER A 62 -11.34 0.43 2.93
C SER A 62 -10.01 0.45 2.19
N LEU A 63 -9.32 1.60 2.15
CA LEU A 63 -8.03 1.74 1.49
C LEU A 63 -6.93 0.97 2.20
N TRP A 64 -6.90 0.99 3.54
CA TRP A 64 -6.00 0.13 4.32
C TRP A 64 -6.20 -1.35 3.99
N MET A 65 -7.45 -1.81 3.98
CA MET A 65 -7.80 -3.19 3.66
C MET A 65 -7.37 -3.58 2.25
N GLY A 66 -7.59 -2.70 1.27
CA GLY A 66 -7.15 -2.92 -0.11
C GLY A 66 -5.63 -2.91 -0.29
N ALA A 67 -4.93 -1.95 0.31
CA ALA A 67 -3.47 -1.80 0.21
C ALA A 67 -2.74 -2.98 0.86
N SER A 68 -3.19 -3.41 2.05
CA SER A 68 -2.65 -4.58 2.74
C SER A 68 -2.94 -5.89 2.00
N PHE A 69 -4.13 -6.04 1.42
CA PHE A 69 -4.45 -7.15 0.52
C PHE A 69 -3.53 -7.19 -0.70
N ASN A 70 -3.34 -6.06 -1.38
CA ASN A 70 -2.42 -5.95 -2.51
C ASN A 70 -0.98 -6.29 -2.14
N CYS A 71 -0.53 -5.93 -0.94
CA CYS A 71 0.77 -6.32 -0.40
C CYS A 71 0.90 -7.84 -0.24
N MET A 72 -0.15 -8.53 0.23
CA MET A 72 -0.16 -10.01 0.27
C MET A 72 -0.04 -10.60 -1.14
N ILE A 73 -0.77 -10.05 -2.12
CA ILE A 73 -0.70 -10.51 -3.52
C ILE A 73 0.67 -10.26 -4.13
N LEU A 74 1.31 -9.12 -3.83
CA LEU A 74 2.68 -8.82 -4.27
C LEU A 74 3.70 -9.80 -3.69
N ALA A 75 3.59 -10.12 -2.39
CA ALA A 75 4.44 -11.13 -1.77
C ALA A 75 4.23 -12.52 -2.42
N PHE A 76 2.98 -12.87 -2.73
CA PHE A 76 2.65 -14.12 -3.39
C PHE A 76 3.15 -14.19 -4.83
N ASP A 77 3.07 -13.09 -5.59
CA ASP A 77 3.67 -12.96 -6.93
C ASP A 77 5.18 -13.21 -6.89
N ARG A 78 5.89 -12.63 -5.91
CA ARG A 78 7.34 -12.87 -5.73
C ARG A 78 7.65 -14.32 -5.36
N PHE A 79 6.84 -14.92 -4.48
CA PHE A 79 6.95 -16.34 -4.15
C PHE A 79 6.83 -17.23 -5.38
N VAL A 80 5.79 -17.01 -6.19
CA VAL A 80 5.53 -17.80 -7.41
C VAL A 80 6.61 -17.57 -8.48
N GLU A 81 7.16 -16.36 -8.59
CA GLU A 81 8.20 -16.09 -9.58
C GLU A 81 9.54 -16.73 -9.22
N MET A 82 9.93 -16.66 -7.95
CA MET A 82 11.27 -17.05 -7.49
C MET A 82 11.38 -18.54 -7.13
N VAL A 83 10.31 -19.17 -6.63
CA VAL A 83 10.36 -20.56 -6.15
C VAL A 83 9.98 -21.54 -7.29
N PRO A 84 10.90 -22.40 -7.77
CA PRO A 84 10.63 -23.30 -8.89
C PRO A 84 9.48 -24.28 -8.63
N ALA A 85 9.31 -24.72 -7.37
CA ALA A 85 8.20 -25.59 -6.97
C ALA A 85 6.82 -24.93 -7.16
N ALA A 86 6.76 -23.60 -7.12
CA ALA A 86 5.55 -22.83 -7.33
C ALA A 86 5.32 -22.46 -8.81
N ASN A 87 6.15 -22.94 -9.75
CA ASN A 87 6.02 -22.62 -11.18
C ASN A 87 4.64 -22.93 -11.76
N VAL A 88 3.97 -23.96 -11.25
CA VAL A 88 2.59 -24.31 -11.65
C VAL A 88 1.64 -23.16 -11.40
N LEU A 89 1.88 -22.32 -10.39
CA LEU A 89 1.02 -21.19 -10.03
C LEU A 89 1.30 -19.93 -10.87
N LYS A 90 2.30 -19.93 -11.76
CA LYS A 90 2.61 -18.76 -12.61
C LYS A 90 1.44 -18.36 -13.51
N PHE A 91 0.51 -19.26 -13.83
CA PHE A 91 -0.66 -18.89 -14.63
C PHE A 91 -1.55 -17.87 -13.91
N LEU A 92 -1.61 -17.85 -12.57
CA LEU A 92 -2.44 -16.91 -11.80
C LEU A 92 -2.04 -15.44 -12.00
N PHE A 93 -0.77 -15.20 -12.36
CA PHE A 93 -0.23 -13.86 -12.59
C PHE A 93 -0.06 -13.52 -14.08
N ARG A 94 -0.65 -14.32 -14.98
CA ARG A 94 -0.56 -14.12 -16.43
C ARG A 94 -1.89 -13.70 -17.05
N GLY A 95 -1.79 -12.88 -18.10
CA GLY A 95 -2.94 -12.51 -18.95
C GLY A 95 -4.07 -11.83 -18.17
N LYS A 96 -5.30 -12.35 -18.33
CA LYS A 96 -6.51 -11.80 -17.71
C LYS A 96 -6.59 -12.07 -16.20
N LEU A 97 -5.98 -13.15 -15.71
CA LEU A 97 -6.01 -13.54 -14.29
C LEU A 97 -5.29 -12.53 -13.40
N LEU A 98 -4.26 -11.85 -13.92
CA LEU A 98 -3.63 -10.75 -13.18
C LEU A 98 -4.62 -9.62 -12.85
N TYR A 99 -5.48 -9.26 -13.81
CA TYR A 99 -6.48 -8.22 -13.59
C TYR A 99 -7.59 -8.68 -12.64
N MET A 100 -7.83 -9.99 -12.51
CA MET A 100 -8.75 -10.55 -11.51
C MET A 100 -8.33 -10.13 -10.10
N TRP A 101 -7.03 -10.15 -9.77
CA TRP A 101 -6.55 -9.72 -8.44
C TRP A 101 -6.82 -8.24 -8.16
N MET A 102 -6.68 -7.38 -9.17
CA MET A 102 -6.99 -5.95 -9.05
C MET A 102 -8.49 -5.74 -8.86
N THR A 103 -9.32 -6.46 -9.61
CA THR A 103 -10.78 -6.43 -9.45
C THR A 103 -11.18 -6.96 -8.08
N LEU A 104 -10.58 -8.05 -7.61
CA LEU A 104 -10.84 -8.62 -6.29
C LEU A 104 -10.48 -7.64 -5.17
N SER A 105 -9.34 -6.94 -5.29
CA SER A 105 -8.96 -5.87 -4.37
C SER A 105 -9.98 -4.74 -4.36
N LEU A 106 -10.42 -4.28 -5.53
CA LEU A 106 -11.45 -3.24 -5.63
C LEU A 106 -12.78 -3.68 -5.01
N LEU A 107 -13.24 -4.89 -5.32
CA LEU A 107 -14.46 -5.45 -4.74
C LEU A 107 -14.31 -5.60 -3.22
N TYR A 108 -13.13 -5.99 -2.73
CA TYR A 108 -12.86 -6.11 -1.32
C TYR A 108 -13.01 -4.75 -0.61
N MET A 109 -12.41 -3.69 -1.16
CA MET A 109 -12.57 -2.33 -0.63
C MET A 109 -14.04 -1.86 -0.63
N LEU A 110 -14.78 -2.15 -1.70
CA LEU A 110 -16.21 -1.81 -1.80
C LEU A 110 -17.06 -2.59 -0.77
N VAL A 111 -16.81 -3.88 -0.60
CA VAL A 111 -17.54 -4.71 0.38
C VAL A 111 -17.26 -4.22 1.80
N VAL A 112 -15.99 -3.94 2.13
CA VAL A 112 -15.61 -3.38 3.44
C VAL A 112 -16.39 -2.09 3.72
N TRP A 113 -16.53 -1.23 2.72
CA TRP A 113 -17.27 0.01 2.86
C TRP A 113 -18.72 -0.19 3.30
N PHE A 114 -19.44 -1.12 2.66
CA PHE A 114 -20.87 -1.32 2.90
C PHE A 114 -21.18 -2.25 4.08
N VAL A 115 -20.28 -3.18 4.39
CA VAL A 115 -20.52 -4.24 5.37
C VAL A 115 -19.95 -3.90 6.74
N LEU A 116 -18.77 -3.29 6.79
CA LEU A 116 -18.10 -3.01 8.07
C LEU A 116 -18.51 -1.66 8.62
N ARG A 117 -18.38 -1.50 9.93
CA ARG A 117 -18.57 -0.21 10.61
C ARG A 117 -17.36 0.70 10.32
N PRO A 118 -17.55 2.03 10.25
CA PRO A 118 -16.43 2.95 10.08
C PRO A 118 -15.57 2.97 11.34
N ILE A 119 -14.29 3.28 11.16
CA ILE A 119 -13.39 3.69 12.25
C ILE A 119 -13.42 5.22 12.32
N PRO A 120 -14.09 5.83 13.32
CA PRO A 120 -14.12 7.28 13.44
C PRO A 120 -12.75 7.86 13.80
N PHE A 121 -12.52 9.12 13.41
CA PHE A 121 -11.39 9.89 13.87
C PHE A 121 -11.71 10.56 15.20
N ASN A 122 -10.77 10.51 16.14
CA ASN A 122 -10.90 11.24 17.39
C ASN A 122 -9.67 12.11 17.67
N THR A 123 -9.87 13.42 17.75
CA THR A 123 -8.80 14.41 18.01
C THR A 123 -8.11 14.20 19.37
N VAL A 124 -8.81 13.64 20.37
CA VAL A 124 -8.27 13.31 21.70
C VAL A 124 -7.22 12.22 21.64
N VAL A 125 -7.26 11.30 20.68
CA VAL A 125 -6.17 10.33 20.46
C VAL A 125 -5.41 10.59 19.17
N SER A 126 -5.86 11.55 18.37
CA SER A 126 -5.25 12.01 17.12
C SER A 126 -5.05 10.85 16.13
N ALA A 127 -6.03 9.96 16.09
CA ALA A 127 -6.00 8.73 15.31
C ALA A 127 -7.42 8.27 14.93
N PHE A 128 -7.49 7.48 13.85
CA PHE A 128 -8.66 6.67 13.52
C PHE A 128 -8.64 5.40 14.37
N ILE A 129 -9.68 5.22 15.19
CA ILE A 129 -9.82 4.10 16.13
C ILE A 129 -11.25 3.58 16.12
N GLY A 130 -11.45 2.30 16.48
CA GLY A 130 -12.78 1.69 16.48
C GLY A 130 -13.75 2.31 17.49
N THR A 131 -13.26 2.86 18.60
CA THR A 131 -14.10 3.48 19.64
C THR A 131 -14.23 4.99 19.42
N PRO A 132 -15.45 5.55 19.49
CA PRO A 132 -15.65 6.99 19.31
C PRO A 132 -15.19 7.85 20.51
N LEU A 133 -14.93 7.24 21.68
CA LEU A 133 -14.48 7.87 22.94
C LEU A 133 -15.38 9.03 23.41
N ILE A 134 -16.69 8.79 23.47
CA ILE A 134 -17.71 9.79 23.87
C ILE A 134 -18.20 9.52 25.30
N ALA A 135 -18.31 8.25 25.68
CA ALA A 135 -18.89 7.75 26.92
C ALA A 135 -17.95 6.75 27.61
N ASN A 136 -18.52 5.82 28.38
CA ASN A 136 -17.74 4.77 29.05
C ASN A 136 -17.06 3.87 28.00
N TYR A 137 -15.73 3.76 28.12
CA TYR A 137 -14.88 2.98 27.22
C TYR A 137 -15.35 1.53 27.06
N GLU A 138 -15.75 0.86 28.14
CA GLU A 138 -16.16 -0.55 28.07
C GLU A 138 -17.39 -0.73 27.17
N THR A 139 -18.42 0.07 27.40
CA THR A 139 -19.66 0.04 26.60
C THR A 139 -19.38 0.35 25.14
N GLU A 140 -18.56 1.37 24.86
CA GLU A 140 -18.22 1.73 23.49
C GLU A 140 -17.37 0.66 22.79
N TYR A 141 -16.44 0.06 23.52
CA TYR A 141 -15.61 -1.01 22.99
C TYR A 141 -16.49 -2.18 22.49
N TYR A 142 -17.43 -2.66 23.31
CA TYR A 142 -18.34 -3.75 22.92
C TYR A 142 -19.28 -3.40 21.76
N HIS A 143 -19.69 -2.14 21.62
CA HIS A 143 -20.67 -1.75 20.60
C HIS A 143 -20.05 -1.29 19.27
N TYR A 144 -18.84 -0.76 19.29
CA TYR A 144 -18.23 -0.11 18.12
C TYR A 144 -16.99 -0.81 17.57
N THR A 145 -16.24 -1.57 18.38
CA THR A 145 -15.09 -2.29 17.84
C THR A 145 -15.52 -3.54 17.08
N SER A 146 -14.73 -3.89 16.07
CA SER A 146 -14.95 -5.08 15.26
C SER A 146 -13.68 -5.91 15.25
N PHE A 147 -13.79 -7.17 15.65
CA PHE A 147 -12.70 -8.16 15.53
C PHE A 147 -12.23 -8.36 14.09
N TYR A 148 -12.95 -7.85 13.09
CA TYR A 148 -12.58 -7.95 11.69
C TYR A 148 -11.20 -7.35 11.41
N LEU A 149 -10.89 -6.17 11.96
CA LEU A 149 -9.57 -5.55 11.78
C LEU A 149 -8.45 -6.44 12.31
N VAL A 150 -8.66 -7.02 13.50
CA VAL A 150 -7.71 -7.94 14.13
C VAL A 150 -7.51 -9.19 13.28
N ILE A 151 -8.60 -9.80 12.80
CA ILE A 151 -8.54 -11.00 11.95
C ILE A 151 -7.82 -10.70 10.63
N HIS A 152 -8.15 -9.58 9.98
CA HIS A 152 -7.52 -9.17 8.74
C HIS A 152 -6.03 -8.91 8.91
N ASN A 153 -5.65 -8.05 9.87
CA ASN A 153 -4.25 -7.72 10.13
C ASN A 153 -3.46 -8.97 10.55
N SER A 154 -4.04 -9.86 11.35
CA SER A 154 -3.40 -11.14 11.71
C SER A 154 -3.18 -12.00 10.48
N THR A 155 -4.16 -12.06 9.56
CA THR A 155 -4.04 -12.78 8.29
C THR A 155 -2.92 -12.21 7.42
N VAL A 156 -2.84 -10.88 7.31
CA VAL A 156 -1.75 -10.17 6.60
C VAL A 156 -0.40 -10.56 7.18
N VAL A 157 -0.23 -10.49 8.50
CA VAL A 157 1.03 -10.81 9.17
C VAL A 157 1.42 -12.28 8.94
N ILE A 158 0.50 -13.22 9.18
CA ILE A 158 0.75 -14.66 9.01
C ILE A 158 1.16 -14.96 7.56
N MET A 159 0.44 -14.42 6.58
CA MET A 159 0.74 -14.61 5.16
C MET A 159 2.11 -14.05 4.78
N LEU A 160 2.40 -12.81 5.16
CA LEU A 160 3.68 -12.16 4.83
C LEU A 160 4.86 -12.87 5.50
N VAL A 161 4.76 -13.19 6.79
CA VAL A 161 5.81 -13.91 7.52
C VAL A 161 6.07 -15.27 6.89
N THR A 162 5.03 -16.02 6.54
CA THR A 162 5.16 -17.35 5.92
C THR A 162 5.84 -17.25 4.56
N LEU A 163 5.33 -16.41 3.66
CA LEU A 163 5.87 -16.27 2.30
C LEU A 163 7.31 -15.78 2.30
N TYR A 164 7.64 -14.77 3.11
CA TYR A 164 9.00 -14.24 3.17
C TYR A 164 9.98 -15.15 3.88
N SER A 165 9.54 -15.94 4.85
CA SER A 165 10.39 -16.98 5.44
C SER A 165 10.81 -18.00 4.38
N VAL A 166 9.87 -18.48 3.56
CA VAL A 166 10.18 -19.42 2.48
C VAL A 166 11.09 -18.80 1.42
N LEU A 167 10.80 -17.57 1.00
CA LEU A 167 11.64 -16.81 0.06
C LEU A 167 13.05 -16.61 0.60
N TYR A 168 13.20 -16.26 1.88
CA TYR A 168 14.50 -16.11 2.53
C TYR A 168 15.33 -17.39 2.49
N TYR A 169 14.73 -18.53 2.87
CA TYR A 169 15.41 -19.82 2.80
C TYR A 169 15.82 -20.19 1.37
N TYR A 170 14.95 -19.93 0.39
CA TYR A 170 15.25 -20.18 -1.01
C TYR A 170 16.41 -19.33 -1.52
N VAL A 171 16.34 -18.00 -1.31
CA VAL A 171 17.37 -17.04 -1.72
C VAL A 171 18.71 -17.39 -1.05
N ARG A 172 18.72 -17.67 0.25
CA ARG A 172 19.91 -18.07 1.00
C ARG A 172 20.56 -19.33 0.41
N ASN A 173 19.76 -20.34 0.07
CA ASN A 173 20.26 -21.58 -0.50
C ASN A 173 20.77 -21.41 -1.94
N ALA A 174 20.09 -20.60 -2.75
CA ALA A 174 20.52 -20.29 -4.12
C ALA A 174 21.87 -19.55 -4.13
N LEU A 175 22.03 -18.53 -3.28
CA LEU A 175 23.27 -17.78 -3.13
C LEU A 175 24.43 -18.66 -2.63
N ARG A 176 24.17 -19.57 -1.67
CA ARG A 176 25.17 -20.53 -1.19
C ARG A 176 25.69 -21.48 -2.26
N ARG A 177 24.87 -21.77 -3.28
CA ARG A 177 25.24 -22.60 -4.43
C ARG A 177 25.93 -21.80 -5.54
N GLY A 178 26.21 -20.51 -5.31
CA GLY A 178 26.81 -19.61 -6.30
C GLY A 178 25.83 -19.18 -7.41
N GLY A 179 24.53 -19.37 -7.23
CA GLY A 179 23.52 -18.93 -8.20
C GLY A 179 23.31 -17.42 -8.15
N ASN A 180 23.19 -16.78 -9.32
CA ASN A 180 22.74 -15.40 -9.42
C ASN A 180 21.21 -15.33 -9.43
N ILE A 181 20.63 -14.31 -8.78
CA ILE A 181 19.18 -14.09 -8.72
C ILE A 181 18.88 -12.76 -9.41
N ASP A 182 18.52 -12.82 -10.70
CA ASP A 182 18.31 -11.61 -11.53
C ASP A 182 17.19 -10.72 -10.98
N ASP A 183 16.18 -11.31 -10.35
CA ASP A 183 15.03 -10.60 -9.76
C ASP A 183 15.27 -10.05 -8.34
N MET A 184 16.49 -10.18 -7.80
CA MET A 184 16.83 -9.77 -6.43
C MET A 184 16.48 -8.30 -6.12
N PRO A 185 16.73 -7.31 -7.00
CA PRO A 185 16.40 -5.91 -6.70
C PRO A 185 14.89 -5.69 -6.54
N VAL A 186 14.09 -6.35 -7.37
CA VAL A 186 12.61 -6.29 -7.32
C VAL A 186 12.10 -7.01 -6.07
N PHE A 187 12.68 -8.16 -5.72
CA PHE A 187 12.37 -8.87 -4.49
C PHE A 187 12.63 -8.01 -3.25
N VAL A 188 13.82 -7.41 -3.12
CA VAL A 188 14.18 -6.55 -1.98
C VAL A 188 13.25 -5.34 -1.88
N GLN A 189 12.88 -4.74 -3.03
CA GLN A 189 11.92 -3.64 -3.08
C GLN A 189 10.55 -4.04 -2.50
N VAL A 190 9.98 -5.17 -2.96
CA VAL A 190 8.67 -5.65 -2.47
C VAL A 190 8.77 -6.08 -1.00
N PHE A 191 9.89 -6.68 -0.59
CA PHE A 191 10.15 -7.06 0.79
C PHE A 191 10.00 -5.86 1.73
N PHE A 192 10.74 -4.77 1.49
CA PHE A 192 10.65 -3.58 2.36
C PHE A 192 9.26 -2.98 2.41
N VAL A 193 8.57 -2.93 1.27
CA VAL A 193 7.17 -2.48 1.16
C VAL A 193 6.23 -3.34 2.02
N CYS A 194 6.29 -4.66 1.87
CA CYS A 194 5.42 -5.54 2.63
C CYS A 194 5.80 -5.56 4.12
N THR A 195 7.08 -5.41 4.48
CA THR A 195 7.51 -5.35 5.87
C THR A 195 6.97 -4.11 6.57
N SER A 196 6.93 -2.94 5.92
CA SER A 196 6.31 -1.75 6.51
C SER A 196 4.81 -1.96 6.77
N THR A 197 4.10 -2.56 5.81
CA THR A 197 2.67 -2.90 5.98
C THR A 197 2.45 -3.92 7.09
N GLY A 198 3.28 -4.95 7.16
CA GLY A 198 3.23 -5.97 8.21
C GLY A 198 3.51 -5.39 9.59
N ALA A 199 4.49 -4.49 9.72
CA ALA A 199 4.80 -3.82 10.99
C ALA A 199 3.62 -2.98 11.48
N THR A 200 3.00 -2.21 10.58
CA THR A 200 1.78 -1.45 10.90
C THR A 200 0.63 -2.37 11.31
N ALA A 201 0.43 -3.49 10.59
CA ALA A 201 -0.62 -4.47 10.92
C ALA A 201 -0.42 -5.06 12.33
N ILE A 202 0.81 -5.43 12.71
CA ILE A 202 1.14 -5.89 14.06
C ILE A 202 0.80 -4.80 15.08
N LEU A 203 1.23 -3.57 14.82
CA LEU A 203 1.03 -2.47 15.74
C LEU A 203 -0.46 -2.23 16.03
N TYR A 204 -1.29 -2.22 14.99
CA TYR A 204 -2.74 -2.06 15.13
C TYR A 204 -3.42 -3.26 15.80
N VAL A 205 -2.92 -4.49 15.61
CA VAL A 205 -3.40 -5.64 16.42
C VAL A 205 -3.09 -5.44 17.90
N LEU A 206 -1.90 -4.93 18.23
CA LEU A 206 -1.54 -4.64 19.62
C LEU A 206 -2.38 -3.51 20.20
N LEU A 207 -2.70 -2.47 19.42
CA LEU A 207 -3.59 -1.38 19.85
C LEU A 207 -5.00 -1.86 20.19
N GLU A 208 -5.52 -2.84 19.45
CA GLU A 208 -6.86 -3.39 19.67
C GLU A 208 -6.89 -4.38 20.84
N LEU A 209 -5.79 -5.10 21.11
CA LEU A 209 -5.72 -6.11 22.17
C LEU A 209 -5.26 -5.58 23.52
N LEU A 210 -4.53 -4.46 23.55
CA LEU A 210 -3.92 -3.92 24.76
C LEU A 210 -4.38 -2.49 25.01
N ALA A 211 -4.68 -2.16 26.27
CA ALA A 211 -4.85 -0.79 26.69
C ALA A 211 -3.50 -0.07 26.66
N VAL A 212 -3.27 0.75 25.64
CA VAL A 212 -2.02 1.50 25.46
C VAL A 212 -2.21 3.00 25.74
N PRO A 213 -1.16 3.72 26.18
CA PRO A 213 -1.25 5.16 26.38
C PRO A 213 -1.42 5.89 25.04
N ARG A 214 -2.03 7.07 25.10
CA ARG A 214 -2.29 7.95 23.94
C ARG A 214 -1.06 8.17 23.04
N SER A 215 0.12 8.34 23.62
CA SER A 215 1.36 8.56 22.86
C SER A 215 1.68 7.41 21.89
N VAL A 216 1.40 6.17 22.30
CA VAL A 216 1.60 4.97 21.47
C VAL A 216 0.58 4.91 20.35
N VAL A 217 -0.68 5.29 20.60
CA VAL A 217 -1.73 5.38 19.58
C VAL A 217 -1.35 6.40 18.50
N ILE A 218 -0.88 7.58 18.89
CA ILE A 218 -0.42 8.63 17.97
C ILE A 218 0.78 8.13 17.15
N ALA A 219 1.78 7.54 17.81
CA ALA A 219 2.96 7.01 17.13
C ALA A 219 2.57 5.93 16.11
N ALA A 220 1.64 5.05 16.45
CA ALA A 220 1.13 4.02 15.56
C ALA A 220 0.42 4.59 14.34
N HIS A 221 -0.35 5.66 14.54
CA HIS A 221 -1.01 6.37 13.45
C HIS A 221 0.00 6.99 12.47
N VAL A 222 1.06 7.60 13.00
CA VAL A 222 2.17 8.14 12.18
C VAL A 222 2.90 7.03 11.44
N VAL A 223 3.18 5.90 12.09
CA VAL A 223 3.81 4.72 11.46
C VAL A 223 2.96 4.20 10.31
N TRP A 224 1.63 4.15 10.49
CA TRP A 224 0.71 3.76 9.42
C TRP A 224 0.80 4.70 8.21
N GLN A 225 0.75 6.01 8.40
CA GLN A 225 0.90 6.99 7.31
C GLN A 225 2.27 6.86 6.60
N LEU A 226 3.35 6.73 7.37
CA LEU A 226 4.69 6.54 6.83
C LEU A 226 4.81 5.23 6.05
N SER A 227 4.09 4.18 6.45
CA SER A 227 4.09 2.90 5.75
C SER A 227 3.57 3.02 4.32
N HIS A 228 2.62 3.91 4.04
CA HIS A 228 2.19 4.21 2.67
C HIS A 228 3.18 5.14 1.95
N GLY A 229 3.79 6.10 2.65
CA GLY A 229 4.77 7.04 2.07
C GLY A 229 6.10 6.40 1.63
N VAL A 230 6.58 5.38 2.34
CA VAL A 230 7.91 4.78 2.12
C VAL A 230 8.04 4.07 0.77
N HIS A 231 6.93 3.61 0.18
CA HIS A 231 6.88 2.90 -1.11
C HIS A 231 7.61 3.67 -2.23
N GLY A 232 7.37 4.98 -2.33
CA GLY A 232 7.99 5.80 -3.38
C GLY A 232 9.52 5.83 -3.28
N ILE A 233 10.05 5.95 -2.05
CA ILE A 233 11.49 5.97 -1.77
C ILE A 233 12.10 4.59 -2.08
N VAL A 234 11.46 3.53 -1.62
CA VAL A 234 11.90 2.14 -1.85
C VAL A 234 11.95 1.82 -3.34
N TYR A 235 10.94 2.26 -4.10
CA TYR A 235 10.88 2.07 -5.56
C TYR A 235 12.01 2.79 -6.28
N LEU A 236 12.39 4.01 -5.87
CA LEU A 236 13.51 4.74 -6.47
C LEU A 236 14.87 4.17 -6.06
N ARG A 237 15.00 3.66 -4.83
CA ARG A 237 16.28 3.16 -4.31
C ARG A 237 16.68 1.83 -4.94
N PHE A 238 15.78 0.85 -4.94
CA PHE A 238 16.09 -0.54 -5.27
C PHE A 238 15.79 -0.91 -6.72
N ASN A 239 15.03 -0.09 -7.46
CA ASN A 239 14.67 -0.40 -8.83
C ASN A 239 15.38 0.50 -9.84
N LYS A 240 16.43 -0.05 -10.47
CA LYS A 240 17.22 0.67 -11.48
C LYS A 240 16.34 1.09 -12.68
N HIS A 241 15.40 0.27 -13.11
CA HIS A 241 14.52 0.57 -14.25
C HIS A 241 13.57 1.73 -13.96
N ILE A 242 12.92 1.72 -12.79
CA ILE A 242 12.06 2.85 -12.37
C ILE A 242 12.90 4.11 -12.24
N ARG A 243 14.05 4.03 -11.58
CA ARG A 243 14.94 5.16 -11.36
C ARG A 243 15.38 5.79 -12.69
N GLN A 244 15.81 4.97 -13.65
CA GLN A 244 16.16 5.45 -15.00
C GLN A 244 14.98 6.10 -15.71
N ALA A 245 13.79 5.49 -15.65
CA ALA A 245 12.60 6.05 -16.26
C ALA A 245 12.18 7.38 -15.62
N VAL A 246 12.37 7.54 -14.31
CA VAL A 246 12.13 8.79 -13.59
C VAL A 246 13.17 9.84 -13.94
N PHE A 247 14.47 9.53 -13.95
CA PHE A 247 15.49 10.50 -14.36
C PHE A 247 15.31 10.96 -15.81
N ALA A 248 14.88 10.06 -16.71
CA ALA A 248 14.59 10.42 -18.10
C ALA A 248 13.44 11.45 -18.23
N LEU A 249 12.50 11.51 -17.28
CA LEU A 249 11.47 12.55 -17.24
C LEU A 249 12.07 13.93 -17.03
N PHE A 250 13.02 14.05 -16.10
CA PHE A 250 13.65 15.33 -15.77
C PHE A 250 14.62 15.77 -16.87
N VAL A 251 15.40 14.85 -17.44
CA VAL A 251 16.37 15.18 -18.51
C VAL A 251 15.67 15.55 -19.83
N LYS A 252 14.60 14.84 -20.24
CA LYS A 252 13.84 15.24 -21.43
C LYS A 252 12.98 16.48 -21.22
N GLY A 253 12.64 16.81 -19.97
CA GLY A 253 11.99 18.09 -19.62
C GLY A 253 12.91 19.29 -19.86
N VAL A 254 14.22 19.13 -19.70
CA VAL A 254 15.22 20.21 -19.92
C VAL A 254 15.54 20.43 -21.40
N ASN A 255 15.44 19.41 -22.25
CA ASN A 255 15.83 19.51 -23.66
C ASN A 255 14.70 19.86 -24.65
N ASN A 256 13.46 20.06 -24.18
CA ASN A 256 12.31 20.26 -25.07
C ASN A 256 11.86 21.71 -25.28
N ASP A 257 12.55 22.71 -24.73
CA ASP A 257 12.19 24.13 -24.96
C ASP A 257 12.86 24.77 -26.19
N HIS A 258 13.74 24.08 -26.93
CA HIS A 258 14.45 24.70 -28.08
C HIS A 258 14.50 23.92 -29.40
N SER A 259 13.80 22.79 -29.56
CA SER A 259 13.99 21.96 -30.77
C SER A 259 12.72 21.55 -31.53
N THR A 260 11.54 22.06 -31.18
CA THR A 260 10.27 21.57 -31.76
C THR A 260 9.71 22.45 -32.90
N ASN A 261 10.49 23.37 -33.46
CA ASN A 261 10.06 24.22 -34.60
C ASN A 261 10.87 24.05 -35.89
N ALA A 262 11.89 23.19 -35.94
CA ALA A 262 12.78 23.11 -37.12
C ALA A 262 12.52 21.92 -38.06
N ILE A 263 11.72 20.92 -37.68
CA ILE A 263 11.63 19.66 -38.45
C ILE A 263 10.36 19.58 -39.33
N PHE A 264 9.36 20.43 -39.13
CA PHE A 264 8.08 20.34 -39.86
C PHE A 264 7.89 21.27 -41.07
N THR A 265 8.87 22.12 -41.43
CA THR A 265 8.72 23.11 -42.52
C THR A 265 9.54 22.82 -43.79
N SER A 266 10.33 21.74 -43.86
CA SER A 266 11.23 21.49 -45.00
C SER A 266 10.74 20.46 -46.03
N LYS A 267 9.67 19.69 -45.77
CA LYS A 267 9.21 18.63 -46.70
C LYS A 267 8.00 18.98 -47.58
N THR A 268 7.64 20.25 -47.66
CA THR A 268 6.61 20.75 -48.57
C THR A 268 7.14 21.95 -49.36
N LYS A 269 8.07 21.69 -50.30
CA LYS A 269 8.23 22.52 -51.51
C LYS A 269 9.11 21.82 -52.54
N LYS A 270 8.46 21.52 -53.67
CA LYS A 270 8.94 21.08 -54.99
C LYS A 270 9.43 19.65 -55.12
#